data_AF-G4WBV7-F1
#
_entry.id   AF-G4WBV7-F1
#
_cell.length_a   1.000
_cell.length_b   1.000
_cell.length_c   1.000
_cell.angle_alpha   90.00
_cell.angle_beta   90.00
_cell.angle_gamma   90.00
#
_symmetry.space_group_name_H-M   'P 1'
#
loop_
_entity.id
_entity.type
_entity.pdbx_description
1 polymer ?
#
loop_
_entity_poly.entity_id
_entity_poly.type
_entity_poly.pdbx_seq_one_letter_code
_entity_poly.pdbx_strand_id
1 'polypeptide(L)'
;LVSSLGDVTVTNDGATIMQEMEINQPAARMLVETAKKQEQIVGDGTTSVVVIAGELLSKAEELLDDGIATSVVVKGYRNATAKAVELLKDIAIDADDEETLKKVAVTAMSGKGSDYAKEHLADLVVKAALRIEEDGKSDIDNINIQRVSGDSVEDSFLAEGVIIDKAPVSKNMPKDVKDAKIAIMKYPIELKGINTDSKIDITSPDQFEIFLQQEEDMIKELVQKIIDSGANVLFC
;
A
#
# COMPACT_ATOMS: atom_id res chain seq x y z
N LEU A 1 5.53 -5.97 20.30
CA LEU A 1 5.24 -4.65 20.89
C LEU A 1 3.77 -4.66 21.27
N VAL A 2 3.42 -4.16 22.45
CA VAL A 2 2.03 -4.07 22.91
C VAL A 2 1.67 -2.60 22.93
N SER A 3 0.73 -2.20 22.08
CA SER A 3 0.26 -0.81 22.04
C SER A 3 -0.47 -0.49 23.35
N SER A 4 -0.66 0.80 23.65
CA SER A 4 -1.42 1.25 24.82
C SER A 4 -2.89 0.79 24.79
N LEU A 5 -3.38 0.34 23.62
CA LEU A 5 -4.72 -0.21 23.40
C LEU A 5 -4.77 -1.75 23.52
N GLY A 6 -3.62 -2.41 23.73
CA GLY A 6 -3.51 -3.86 23.89
C GLY A 6 -3.29 -4.63 22.59
N ASP A 7 -3.13 -3.96 21.44
CA ASP A 7 -2.80 -4.63 20.18
C ASP A 7 -1.36 -5.14 20.22
N VAL A 8 -1.19 -6.40 19.80
CA VAL A 8 0.11 -7.07 19.80
C VAL A 8 0.67 -7.09 18.39
N THR A 9 1.73 -6.33 18.16
CA THR A 9 2.47 -6.30 16.89
C THR A 9 3.76 -7.09 17.02
N VAL A 10 3.97 -8.09 16.15
CA VAL A 10 5.22 -8.86 16.04
C VAL A 10 5.84 -8.55 14.68
N THR A 11 7.01 -7.92 14.66
CA THR A 11 7.68 -7.49 13.43
C THR A 11 9.21 -7.45 13.64
N ASN A 12 9.94 -7.67 12.56
CA ASN A 12 11.39 -7.45 12.49
C ASN A 12 11.74 -6.15 11.72
N ASP A 13 10.74 -5.38 11.29
CA ASP A 13 10.99 -4.10 10.62
C ASP A 13 11.36 -3.01 11.64
N GLY A 14 12.54 -2.42 11.46
CA GLY A 14 13.10 -1.43 12.36
C GLY A 14 12.29 -0.13 12.40
N ALA A 15 11.70 0.28 11.28
CA ALA A 15 10.87 1.49 11.25
C ALA A 15 9.58 1.29 12.06
N THR A 16 8.89 0.16 11.87
CA THR A 16 7.70 -0.20 12.65
C THR A 16 8.02 -0.29 14.15
N ILE A 17 9.14 -0.91 14.52
CA ILE A 17 9.56 -0.98 15.94
C ILE A 17 9.75 0.43 16.51
N MET A 18 10.47 1.30 15.79
CA MET A 18 10.78 2.65 16.22
C MET A 18 9.54 3.58 16.28
N GLN A 19 8.49 3.28 15.52
CA GLN A 19 7.21 4.00 15.56
C GLN A 19 6.36 3.63 16.77
N GLU A 20 6.32 2.35 17.11
CA GLU A 20 5.57 1.82 18.26
C GLU A 20 6.26 2.11 19.60
N MET A 21 7.55 2.43 19.59
CA MET A 21 8.28 2.84 20.80
C MET A 21 7.98 4.29 21.19
N GLU A 22 7.57 4.52 22.43
CA GLU A 22 7.37 5.86 23.00
C GLU A 22 8.72 6.57 23.26
N ILE A 23 9.26 7.23 22.22
CA ILE A 23 10.53 7.95 22.31
C ILE A 23 10.31 9.41 22.71
N ASN A 24 10.75 9.75 23.91
CA ASN A 24 10.65 11.10 24.48
C ASN A 24 11.83 12.01 24.11
N GLN A 25 13.03 11.45 23.91
CA GLN A 25 14.23 12.23 23.67
C GLN A 25 14.25 12.80 22.24
N PRO A 26 14.40 14.14 22.04
CA PRO A 26 14.36 14.75 20.71
C PRO A 26 15.41 14.21 19.72
N ALA A 27 16.63 13.93 20.19
CA ALA A 27 17.70 13.37 19.36
C ALA A 27 17.33 11.97 18.83
N ALA A 28 16.73 11.12 19.67
CA ALA A 28 16.27 9.81 19.26
C ALA A 28 15.08 9.89 18.29
N ARG A 29 14.19 10.89 18.43
CA ARG A 29 13.13 11.16 17.44
C ARG A 29 13.69 11.47 16.05
N MET A 30 14.84 12.14 15.94
CA MET A 30 15.47 12.37 14.63
C MET A 30 15.91 11.07 13.95
N LEU A 31 16.34 10.06 14.72
CA LEU A 31 16.65 8.73 14.18
C LEU A 31 15.40 8.01 13.70
N VAL A 32 14.29 8.11 14.43
CA VAL A 32 12.99 7.56 14.01
C VAL A 32 12.56 8.16 12.68
N GLU A 33 12.62 9.48 12.54
CA GLU A 33 12.26 10.17 11.30
C GLU A 33 13.19 9.81 10.13
N THR A 34 14.46 9.50 10.42
CA THR A 34 15.41 9.02 9.41
C THR A 34 15.03 7.61 8.93
N ALA A 35 14.69 6.70 9.84
CA ALA A 35 14.23 5.35 9.50
C ALA A 35 12.93 5.38 8.68
N LYS A 36 11.96 6.23 9.06
CA LYS A 36 10.72 6.44 8.29
C LYS A 36 10.98 6.93 6.88
N LYS A 37 11.90 7.89 6.69
CA LYS A 37 12.24 8.38 5.35
C LYS A 37 12.92 7.30 4.50
N GLN A 38 13.78 6.47 5.12
CA GLN A 38 14.40 5.33 4.45
C GLN A 38 13.33 4.35 3.95
N GLU A 39 12.33 4.05 4.78
CA GLU A 39 11.20 3.20 4.40
C GLU A 39 10.39 3.80 3.24
N GLN A 40 10.05 5.10 3.30
CA GLN A 40 9.23 5.75 2.28
C GLN A 40 9.92 5.87 0.90
N ILE A 41 11.25 6.07 0.88
CA ILE A 41 11.99 6.32 -0.36
C ILE A 41 12.56 5.03 -0.96
N VAL A 42 13.04 4.12 -0.12
CA VAL A 42 13.77 2.92 -0.55
C VAL A 42 13.03 1.63 -0.19
N GLY A 43 12.28 1.61 0.92
CA GLY A 43 11.51 0.44 1.36
C GLY A 43 12.30 -0.63 2.13
N ASP A 44 13.63 -0.52 2.20
CA ASP A 44 14.50 -1.42 2.96
C ASP A 44 15.67 -0.70 3.63
N GLY A 45 16.32 -1.37 4.59
CA GLY A 45 17.48 -0.84 5.32
C GLY A 45 17.13 0.11 6.47
N THR A 46 15.87 0.09 6.94
CA THR A 46 15.37 0.91 8.06
C THR A 46 16.17 0.69 9.34
N THR A 47 16.55 -0.55 9.64
CA THR A 47 17.41 -0.88 10.78
C THR A 47 18.86 -0.41 10.54
N SER A 48 19.40 -0.67 9.34
CA SER A 48 20.78 -0.35 8.98
C SER A 48 21.07 1.15 9.09
N VAL A 49 20.15 2.02 8.64
CA VAL A 49 20.36 3.46 8.74
C VAL A 49 20.44 3.96 10.18
N VAL A 50 19.66 3.38 11.10
CA VAL A 50 19.70 3.71 12.53
C VAL A 50 21.01 3.25 13.16
N VAL A 51 21.44 2.02 12.86
CA VAL A 51 22.70 1.46 13.38
C VAL A 51 23.91 2.27 12.89
N ILE A 52 23.95 2.58 11.59
CA ILE A 52 25.04 3.40 11.02
C ILE A 52 25.05 4.80 11.64
N ALA A 53 23.88 5.43 11.80
CA ALA A 53 23.80 6.75 12.42
C ALA A 53 24.28 6.72 13.88
N GLY A 54 23.92 5.69 14.65
CA GLY A 54 24.39 5.50 16.02
C GLY A 54 25.91 5.35 16.11
N GLU A 55 26.50 4.52 15.24
CA GLU A 55 27.96 4.32 15.21
C GLU A 55 28.71 5.57 14.76
N LEU A 56 28.19 6.31 13.78
CA LEU A 56 28.76 7.60 13.37
C LEU A 56 28.72 8.63 14.50
N LEU A 57 27.67 8.65 15.32
CA LEU A 57 27.59 9.55 16.48
C LEU A 57 28.60 9.14 17.58
N SER A 58 28.74 7.84 17.85
CA SER A 58 29.75 7.29 18.77
C SER A 58 31.17 7.69 18.34
N LYS A 59 31.49 7.53 17.06
CA LYS A 59 32.79 7.96 16.51
C LYS A 59 32.96 9.47 16.44
N ALA A 60 31.89 10.23 16.32
CA ALA A 60 31.97 11.69 16.43
C ALA A 60 32.29 12.12 17.86
N GLU A 61 31.74 11.45 18.88
CA GLU A 61 32.04 11.72 20.30
C GLU A 61 33.53 11.55 20.60
N GLU A 62 34.15 10.44 20.16
CA GLU A 62 35.60 10.20 20.31
C GLU A 62 36.44 11.36 19.73
N LEU A 63 36.07 11.86 18.53
CA LEU A 63 36.78 12.96 17.88
C LEU A 63 36.60 14.30 18.62
N LEU A 64 35.41 14.54 19.20
CA LEU A 64 35.14 15.73 19.98
C LEU A 64 35.94 15.72 21.30
N ASP A 65 36.06 14.56 21.94
CA ASP A 65 36.87 14.37 23.15
C ASP A 65 38.37 14.61 22.90
N ASP A 66 38.85 14.26 21.70
CA ASP A 66 40.21 14.59 21.22
C ASP A 66 40.39 16.09 20.88
N GLY A 67 39.36 16.92 21.08
CA GLY A 67 39.40 18.37 20.88
C GLY A 67 39.19 18.80 19.42
N ILE A 68 38.74 17.91 18.54
CA ILE A 68 38.44 18.27 17.15
C ILE A 68 37.15 19.08 17.11
N ALA A 69 37.18 20.24 16.46
CA ALA A 69 36.00 21.08 16.34
C ALA A 69 34.87 20.38 15.56
N THR A 70 33.63 20.49 16.04
CA THR A 70 32.44 19.87 15.43
C THR A 70 32.29 20.20 13.94
N SER A 71 32.63 21.42 13.53
CA SER A 71 32.59 21.85 12.12
C SER A 71 33.52 21.03 11.21
N VAL A 72 34.66 20.58 11.74
CA VAL A 72 35.63 19.74 11.02
C VAL A 72 35.09 18.32 10.88
N VAL A 73 34.50 17.75 11.94
CA VAL A 73 33.87 16.42 11.92
C VAL A 73 32.74 16.38 10.88
N VAL A 74 31.84 17.38 10.92
CA VAL A 74 30.72 17.48 9.96
C VAL A 74 31.23 17.61 8.53
N LYS A 75 32.27 18.41 8.29
CA LYS A 75 32.89 18.53 6.96
C LYS A 75 33.52 17.22 6.51
N GLY A 76 34.21 16.52 7.41
CA GLY A 76 34.81 15.21 7.16
C GLY A 76 33.76 14.18 6.75
N TYR A 77 32.65 14.09 7.48
CA TYR A 77 31.56 13.16 7.17
C TYR A 77 30.90 13.49 5.83
N ARG A 78 30.66 14.76 5.52
CA ARG A 78 30.13 15.14 4.19
C ARG A 78 31.05 14.71 3.05
N ASN A 79 32.36 14.89 3.20
CA ASN A 79 33.33 14.45 2.20
C ASN A 79 33.37 12.93 2.09
N ALA A 80 33.33 12.22 3.23
CA ALA A 80 33.30 10.76 3.26
C ALA A 80 32.03 10.20 2.60
N THR A 81 30.85 10.79 2.87
CA THR A 81 29.60 10.42 2.22
C THR A 81 29.67 10.60 0.71
N ALA A 82 30.20 11.72 0.23
CA ALA A 82 30.36 11.96 -1.22
C ALA A 82 31.23 10.88 -1.87
N LYS A 83 32.36 10.52 -1.23
CA LYS A 83 33.24 9.47 -1.73
C LYS A 83 32.63 8.07 -1.63
N ALA A 84 31.88 7.78 -0.57
CA ALA A 84 31.18 6.51 -0.41
C ALA A 84 30.13 6.31 -1.51
N VAL A 85 29.36 7.34 -1.86
CA VAL A 85 28.39 7.28 -2.96
C VAL A 85 29.07 7.08 -4.31
N GLU A 86 30.22 7.72 -4.56
CA GLU A 86 31.02 7.48 -5.76
C GLU A 86 31.45 6.01 -5.86
N LEU A 87 32.05 5.47 -4.79
CA LEU A 87 32.50 4.08 -4.75
C LEU A 87 31.34 3.08 -4.90
N LEU A 88 30.19 3.36 -4.29
CA LEU A 88 29.00 2.52 -4.42
C LEU A 88 28.50 2.47 -5.86
N LYS A 89 28.59 3.56 -6.62
CA LYS A 89 28.25 3.58 -8.05
C LYS A 89 29.25 2.80 -8.89
N ASP A 90 30.53 2.88 -8.55
CA ASP A 90 31.60 2.16 -9.29
C ASP A 90 31.50 0.64 -9.12
N ILE A 91 31.01 0.17 -7.97
CA ILE A 91 30.83 -1.26 -7.68
C ILE A 91 29.40 -1.77 -7.94
N ALA A 92 28.48 -0.88 -8.32
CA ALA A 92 27.11 -1.27 -8.62
C ALA A 92 27.07 -2.20 -9.82
N ILE A 93 26.18 -3.19 -9.76
CA ILE A 93 25.95 -4.14 -10.84
C ILE A 93 24.56 -3.86 -11.38
N ASP A 94 24.48 -3.40 -12.61
CA ASP A 94 23.20 -3.24 -13.30
C ASP A 94 22.60 -4.62 -13.57
N ALA A 95 21.33 -4.80 -13.20
CA ALA A 95 20.60 -6.03 -13.45
C ALA A 95 19.12 -5.72 -13.65
N ASP A 96 18.58 -6.19 -14.76
CA ASP A 96 17.18 -6.09 -15.17
C ASP A 96 16.54 -7.47 -15.41
N ASP A 97 17.31 -8.54 -15.22
CA ASP A 97 16.84 -9.90 -15.44
C ASP A 97 15.99 -10.41 -14.27
N GLU A 98 14.95 -11.18 -14.60
CA GLU A 98 14.00 -11.74 -13.64
C GLU A 98 14.67 -12.60 -12.55
N GLU A 99 15.76 -13.31 -12.89
CA GLU A 99 16.48 -14.17 -11.94
C GLU A 99 17.17 -13.33 -10.86
N THR A 100 17.82 -12.23 -11.24
CA THR A 100 18.45 -11.30 -10.29
C THR A 100 17.40 -10.57 -9.45
N LEU A 101 16.31 -10.11 -10.05
CA LEU A 101 15.19 -9.49 -9.31
C LEU A 101 14.61 -10.45 -8.25
N LYS A 102 14.48 -11.73 -8.60
CA LYS A 102 14.04 -12.77 -7.66
C LYS A 102 15.04 -12.96 -6.52
N LYS A 103 16.34 -13.02 -6.81
CA LYS A 103 17.38 -13.09 -5.76
C LYS A 103 17.33 -11.88 -4.82
N VAL A 104 17.12 -10.67 -5.36
CA VAL A 104 16.97 -9.45 -4.55
C VAL A 104 15.75 -9.55 -3.65
N ALA A 105 14.59 -9.96 -4.18
CA ALA A 105 13.37 -10.14 -3.39
C ALA A 105 13.52 -11.21 -2.28
N VAL A 106 14.12 -12.36 -2.60
CA VAL A 106 14.43 -13.41 -1.61
C VAL A 106 15.35 -12.89 -0.51
N THR A 107 16.36 -12.10 -0.87
CA THR A 107 17.30 -11.51 0.08
C THR A 107 16.60 -10.52 1.00
N ALA A 108 15.77 -9.63 0.46
CA ALA A 108 15.00 -8.64 1.23
C ALA A 108 13.97 -9.26 2.19
N MET A 109 13.51 -10.49 1.91
CA MET A 109 12.58 -11.24 2.77
C MET A 109 13.28 -12.15 3.78
N SER A 110 14.58 -12.40 3.63
CA SER A 110 15.33 -13.31 4.51
C SER A 110 15.44 -12.74 5.92
N GLY A 111 15.22 -13.60 6.93
CA GLY A 111 15.22 -13.19 8.33
C GLY A 111 13.94 -12.46 8.80
N LYS A 112 12.88 -12.44 7.98
CA LYS A 112 11.53 -11.97 8.36
C LYS A 112 10.61 -13.16 8.65
N GLY A 113 9.42 -12.90 9.18
CA GLY A 113 8.45 -13.97 9.51
C GLY A 113 7.98 -14.81 8.31
N SER A 114 8.24 -14.35 7.08
CA SER A 114 7.92 -15.03 5.83
C SER A 114 9.05 -15.89 5.25
N ASP A 115 10.14 -16.11 6.00
CA ASP A 115 11.35 -16.80 5.51
C ASP A 115 11.07 -18.21 4.95
N TYR A 116 10.05 -18.90 5.46
CA TYR A 116 9.65 -20.23 5.01
C TYR A 116 9.00 -20.24 3.60
N ALA A 117 8.37 -19.14 3.20
CA ALA A 117 7.65 -19.02 1.92
C ALA A 117 8.30 -18.00 0.96
N LYS A 118 9.52 -17.54 1.26
CA LYS A 118 10.17 -16.43 0.55
C LYS A 118 10.37 -16.68 -0.95
N GLU A 119 10.65 -17.91 -1.36
CA GLU A 119 10.84 -18.26 -2.78
C GLU A 119 9.54 -18.07 -3.58
N HIS A 120 8.43 -18.51 -3.01
CA HIS A 120 7.11 -18.37 -3.60
C HIS A 120 6.67 -16.90 -3.62
N LEU A 121 6.81 -16.20 -2.49
CA LEU A 121 6.47 -14.78 -2.42
C LEU A 121 7.34 -13.91 -3.32
N ALA A 122 8.64 -14.21 -3.45
CA ALA A 122 9.53 -13.51 -4.36
C ALA A 122 9.08 -13.68 -5.81
N ASP A 123 8.65 -14.87 -6.20
CA ASP A 123 8.09 -15.13 -7.53
C ASP A 123 6.85 -14.27 -7.81
N LEU A 124 5.93 -14.19 -6.84
CA LEU A 124 4.72 -13.37 -6.96
C LEU A 124 5.04 -11.88 -7.03
N VAL A 125 5.95 -11.39 -6.19
CA VAL A 125 6.33 -9.97 -6.13
C VAL A 125 7.02 -9.54 -7.42
N VAL A 126 7.96 -10.33 -7.95
CA VAL A 126 8.65 -10.01 -9.20
C VAL A 126 7.68 -10.00 -10.37
N LYS A 127 6.78 -11.00 -10.47
CA LYS A 127 5.74 -11.03 -11.50
C LYS A 127 4.80 -9.82 -11.42
N ALA A 128 4.41 -9.41 -10.22
CA ALA A 128 3.58 -8.23 -10.02
C ALA A 128 4.32 -6.95 -10.44
N ALA A 129 5.58 -6.80 -10.02
CA ALA A 129 6.42 -5.63 -10.33
C ALA A 129 6.68 -5.46 -11.83
N LEU A 130 7.03 -6.55 -12.53
CA LEU A 130 7.25 -6.54 -13.99
C LEU A 130 5.96 -6.23 -14.77
N ARG A 131 4.79 -6.51 -14.20
CA ARG A 131 3.50 -6.28 -14.88
C ARG A 131 3.00 -4.85 -14.79
N ILE A 132 3.37 -4.14 -13.72
CA ILE A 132 3.02 -2.71 -13.53
C ILE A 132 4.08 -1.78 -14.13
N GLU A 133 5.18 -2.31 -14.64
CA GLU A 133 6.25 -1.51 -15.21
C GLU A 133 5.79 -0.89 -16.54
N GLU A 134 5.69 0.44 -16.56
CA GLU A 134 5.46 1.23 -17.76
C GLU A 134 6.63 2.21 -17.93
N ASP A 135 7.31 2.17 -19.08
CA ASP A 135 8.45 3.04 -19.43
C ASP A 135 9.56 3.10 -18.35
N GLY A 136 9.87 1.96 -17.72
CA GLY A 136 10.89 1.85 -16.67
C GLY A 136 10.48 2.47 -15.34
N LYS A 137 9.19 2.73 -15.13
CA LYS A 137 8.62 3.15 -13.84
C LYS A 137 7.58 2.15 -13.37
N SER A 138 7.78 1.67 -12.16
CA SER A 138 6.82 0.82 -11.45
C SER A 138 6.20 1.65 -10.33
N ASP A 139 4.90 1.92 -10.41
CA ASP A 139 4.16 2.54 -9.32
C ASP A 139 3.57 1.48 -8.40
N ILE A 140 4.08 1.42 -7.17
CA ILE A 140 3.69 0.41 -6.17
C ILE A 140 2.20 0.55 -5.82
N ASP A 141 1.60 1.73 -5.97
CA ASP A 141 0.18 1.96 -5.70
C ASP A 141 -0.73 1.16 -6.65
N ASN A 142 -0.20 0.67 -7.77
CA ASN A 142 -0.91 -0.22 -8.70
C ASN A 142 -0.97 -1.69 -8.22
N ILE A 143 -0.26 -2.06 -7.15
CA ILE A 143 -0.28 -3.41 -6.57
C ILE A 143 -1.12 -3.39 -5.29
N ASN A 144 -2.28 -4.02 -5.34
CA ASN A 144 -3.14 -4.18 -4.17
C ASN A 144 -2.85 -5.49 -3.43
N ILE A 145 -2.41 -5.41 -2.17
CA ILE A 145 -2.15 -6.57 -1.31
C ILE A 145 -3.39 -6.83 -0.44
N GLN A 146 -4.12 -7.91 -0.75
CA GLN A 146 -5.26 -8.38 0.04
C GLN A 146 -4.84 -9.50 0.98
N ARG A 147 -5.07 -9.32 2.29
CA ARG A 147 -4.73 -10.32 3.32
C ARG A 147 -6.00 -11.05 3.73
N VAL A 148 -6.05 -12.36 3.47
CA VAL A 148 -7.17 -13.23 3.84
C VAL A 148 -6.67 -14.26 4.86
N SER A 149 -7.35 -14.33 6.01
CA SER A 149 -7.03 -15.30 7.05
C SER A 149 -7.69 -16.64 6.76
N GLY A 150 -6.97 -17.75 6.93
CA GLY A 150 -7.54 -19.10 6.86
C GLY A 150 -6.62 -20.16 6.27
N ASP A 151 -5.71 -19.75 5.39
CA ASP A 151 -4.81 -20.63 4.63
C ASP A 151 -3.33 -20.35 4.93
N SER A 152 -2.43 -21.13 4.29
CA SER A 152 -0.98 -20.94 4.40
C SER A 152 -0.51 -19.76 3.55
N VAL A 153 0.65 -19.18 3.90
CA VAL A 153 1.28 -18.16 3.06
C VAL A 153 1.69 -18.72 1.69
N GLU A 154 1.94 -20.03 1.60
CA GLU A 154 2.21 -20.72 0.34
C GLU A 154 1.00 -20.76 -0.61
N ASP A 155 -0.21 -20.62 -0.09
CA ASP A 155 -1.44 -20.59 -0.90
C ASP A 155 -1.70 -19.19 -1.50
N SER A 156 -0.83 -18.22 -1.22
CA SER A 156 -0.89 -16.89 -1.83
C SER A 156 -0.75 -17.00 -3.35
N PHE A 157 -1.46 -16.14 -4.08
CA PHE A 157 -1.37 -16.09 -5.53
C PHE A 157 -1.50 -14.66 -6.04
N LEU A 158 -0.98 -14.43 -7.25
CA LEU A 158 -1.15 -13.17 -7.96
C LEU A 158 -2.46 -13.24 -8.75
N ALA A 159 -3.46 -12.45 -8.36
CA ALA A 159 -4.65 -12.27 -9.17
C ALA A 159 -4.33 -11.34 -10.34
N GLU A 160 -4.54 -11.82 -11.58
CA GLU A 160 -4.43 -11.00 -12.78
C GLU A 160 -5.66 -10.10 -12.95
N GLY A 161 -5.84 -9.15 -12.04
CA GLY A 161 -6.98 -8.25 -11.99
C GLY A 161 -7.11 -7.55 -10.65
N VAL A 162 -8.33 -7.18 -10.29
CA VAL A 162 -8.63 -6.50 -9.02
C VAL A 162 -9.45 -7.42 -8.13
N ILE A 163 -8.97 -7.67 -6.91
CA ILE A 163 -9.73 -8.32 -5.84
C ILE A 163 -10.43 -7.22 -5.03
N ILE A 164 -11.74 -7.37 -4.84
CA ILE A 164 -12.55 -6.46 -4.02
C ILE A 164 -13.27 -7.30 -2.98
N ASP A 165 -13.10 -6.95 -1.71
CA ASP A 165 -13.84 -7.56 -0.59
C ASP A 165 -15.28 -7.01 -0.54
N LYS A 166 -16.09 -7.41 -1.53
CA LYS A 166 -17.53 -7.13 -1.60
C LYS A 166 -18.29 -8.35 -2.06
N ALA A 167 -19.48 -8.55 -1.49
CA ALA A 167 -20.42 -9.57 -1.94
C ALA A 167 -21.46 -8.97 -2.91
N PRO A 168 -22.05 -9.79 -3.80
CA PRO A 168 -23.20 -9.38 -4.60
C PRO A 168 -24.33 -8.88 -3.69
N VAL A 169 -24.97 -7.77 -4.10
CA VAL A 169 -26.03 -7.11 -3.30
C VAL A 169 -27.23 -8.01 -3.06
N SER A 170 -27.56 -8.87 -4.02
CA SER A 170 -28.67 -9.83 -3.91
C SER A 170 -28.20 -11.27 -4.09
N LYS A 171 -28.81 -12.19 -3.34
CA LYS A 171 -28.55 -13.63 -3.45
C LYS A 171 -28.94 -14.21 -4.81
N ASN A 172 -29.82 -13.53 -5.55
CA ASN A 172 -30.27 -13.95 -6.88
C ASN A 172 -29.32 -13.49 -7.99
N MET A 173 -28.31 -12.67 -7.68
CA MET A 173 -27.31 -12.25 -8.67
C MET A 173 -26.35 -13.42 -8.96
N PRO A 174 -25.88 -13.54 -10.22
CA PRO A 174 -24.90 -14.56 -10.57
C PRO A 174 -23.61 -14.33 -9.78
N LYS A 175 -23.02 -15.42 -9.27
CA LYS A 175 -21.72 -15.39 -8.59
C LYS A 175 -20.55 -15.50 -9.58
N ASP A 176 -20.80 -16.14 -10.72
CA ASP A 176 -19.82 -16.36 -11.77
C ASP A 176 -20.34 -15.76 -13.08
N VAL A 177 -19.58 -14.83 -13.66
CA VAL A 177 -19.90 -14.16 -14.92
C VAL A 177 -18.73 -14.35 -15.88
N LYS A 178 -18.97 -15.02 -17.01
CA LYS A 178 -17.99 -15.15 -18.11
C LYS A 178 -18.15 -13.99 -19.09
N ASP A 179 -17.05 -13.56 -19.70
CA ASP A 179 -17.01 -12.44 -20.66
C ASP A 179 -17.64 -11.16 -20.06
N ALA A 180 -17.18 -10.82 -18.85
CA ALA A 180 -17.71 -9.70 -18.08
C ALA A 180 -17.42 -8.35 -18.74
N LYS A 181 -18.47 -7.57 -18.99
CA LYS A 181 -18.45 -6.17 -19.37
C LYS A 181 -18.74 -5.34 -18.12
N ILE A 182 -17.67 -4.80 -17.54
CA ILE A 182 -17.70 -4.13 -16.25
C ILE A 182 -18.00 -2.64 -16.44
N ALA A 183 -19.04 -2.15 -15.77
CA ALA A 183 -19.32 -0.72 -15.62
C ALA A 183 -18.91 -0.25 -14.22
N ILE A 184 -18.25 0.90 -14.16
CA ILE A 184 -17.87 1.56 -12.89
C ILE A 184 -18.63 2.87 -12.81
N MET A 185 -19.44 3.02 -11.77
CA MET A 185 -20.20 4.23 -11.50
C MET A 185 -19.73 4.86 -10.19
N LYS A 186 -19.60 6.18 -10.22
CA LYS A 186 -19.27 6.97 -9.02
C LYS A 186 -20.48 7.19 -8.12
N TYR A 187 -21.69 7.12 -8.68
CA TYR A 187 -22.92 7.43 -7.98
C TYR A 187 -23.76 6.16 -7.80
N PRO A 188 -24.39 5.98 -6.63
CA PRO A 188 -25.29 4.86 -6.38
C PRO A 188 -26.54 4.95 -7.25
N ILE A 189 -27.18 3.79 -7.49
CA ILE A 189 -28.49 3.72 -8.11
C ILE A 189 -29.53 3.99 -7.03
N GLU A 190 -29.86 5.26 -6.84
CA GLU A 190 -30.89 5.69 -5.89
C GLU A 190 -31.64 6.90 -6.44
N LEU A 191 -32.84 7.12 -5.91
CA LEU A 191 -33.59 8.33 -6.18
C LEU A 191 -32.86 9.50 -5.52
N LYS A 192 -32.40 10.45 -6.33
CA LYS A 192 -31.79 11.66 -5.80
C LYS A 192 -32.85 12.48 -5.09
N GLY A 193 -32.65 12.71 -3.80
CA GLY A 193 -33.41 13.71 -3.06
C GLY A 193 -33.29 15.07 -3.74
N ILE A 194 -34.38 15.82 -3.80
CA ILE A 194 -34.37 17.17 -4.33
C ILE A 194 -33.63 18.05 -3.30
N ASN A 195 -32.50 18.64 -3.69
CA ASN A 195 -31.66 19.49 -2.82
C ASN A 195 -32.32 20.82 -2.38
N THR A 196 -33.56 21.07 -2.80
CA THR A 196 -34.35 22.26 -2.46
C THR A 196 -35.49 21.80 -1.57
N ASP A 197 -35.87 22.56 -0.53
CA ASP A 197 -36.99 22.29 0.39
C ASP A 197 -38.33 22.10 -0.36
N SER A 198 -38.48 20.92 -0.95
CA SER A 198 -39.59 20.55 -1.82
C SER A 198 -40.37 19.49 -1.08
N LYS A 199 -41.54 19.89 -0.57
CA LYS A 199 -42.48 18.95 0.04
C LYS A 199 -43.44 18.48 -1.03
N ILE A 200 -43.54 17.17 -1.18
CA ILE A 200 -44.55 16.56 -2.03
C ILE A 200 -45.87 16.63 -1.26
N ASP A 201 -46.86 17.33 -1.80
CA ASP A 201 -48.19 17.47 -1.21
C ASP A 201 -49.13 16.45 -1.88
N ILE A 202 -49.51 15.42 -1.13
CA ILE A 202 -50.31 14.30 -1.63
C ILE A 202 -51.73 14.47 -1.10
N THR A 203 -52.67 14.76 -2.00
CA THR A 203 -54.04 15.16 -1.64
C THR A 203 -55.07 14.04 -1.83
N SER A 204 -54.71 12.93 -2.47
CA SER A 204 -55.58 11.76 -2.64
C SER A 204 -54.80 10.44 -2.63
N PRO A 205 -55.45 9.31 -2.31
CA PRO A 205 -54.85 7.98 -2.42
C PRO A 205 -54.34 7.66 -3.84
N ASP A 206 -55.06 8.06 -4.88
CA ASP A 206 -54.66 7.83 -6.27
C ASP A 206 -53.35 8.56 -6.63
N GLN A 207 -53.14 9.76 -6.10
CA GLN A 207 -51.89 10.51 -6.28
C GLN A 207 -50.71 9.82 -5.59
N PHE A 208 -50.95 9.16 -4.46
CA PHE A 208 -49.93 8.40 -3.75
C PHE A 208 -49.46 7.20 -4.58
N GLU A 209 -50.38 6.45 -5.19
CA GLU A 209 -50.04 5.32 -6.06
C GLU A 209 -49.26 5.75 -7.31
N ILE A 210 -49.68 6.84 -7.97
CA ILE A 210 -48.98 7.39 -9.13
C ILE A 210 -47.56 7.82 -8.75
N PHE A 211 -47.37 8.44 -7.59
CA PHE A 211 -46.06 8.86 -7.11
C PHE A 211 -45.12 7.67 -6.89
N LEU A 212 -45.59 6.62 -6.22
CA LEU A 212 -44.81 5.39 -6.01
C LEU A 212 -44.42 4.73 -7.34
N GLN A 213 -45.35 4.73 -8.31
CA GLN A 213 -45.08 4.18 -9.63
C GLN A 213 -44.03 5.00 -10.40
N GLN A 214 -44.07 6.33 -10.29
CA GLN A 214 -43.04 7.21 -10.88
C GLN A 214 -41.66 6.98 -10.24
N GLU A 215 -41.60 6.79 -8.92
CA GLU A 215 -40.35 6.45 -8.24
C GLU A 215 -39.77 5.13 -8.74
N GLU A 216 -40.61 4.10 -8.90
CA GLU A 216 -40.20 2.81 -9.45
C GLU A 216 -39.73 2.93 -10.91
N ASP A 217 -40.47 3.66 -11.74
CA ASP A 217 -40.15 3.86 -13.16
C ASP A 217 -38.83 4.63 -13.35
N MET A 218 -38.56 5.64 -12.51
CA MET A 218 -37.29 6.36 -12.54
C MET A 218 -36.09 5.43 -12.27
N ILE A 219 -36.21 4.53 -11.29
CA ILE A 219 -35.16 3.54 -11.02
C ILE A 219 -35.01 2.57 -12.19
N LYS A 220 -36.13 2.08 -12.75
CA LYS A 220 -36.13 1.18 -13.91
C LYS A 220 -35.45 1.83 -15.12
N GLU A 221 -35.69 3.10 -15.39
CA GLU A 221 -35.02 3.81 -16.49
C GLU A 221 -33.51 3.90 -16.30
N LEU A 222 -33.05 4.15 -15.07
CA LEU A 222 -31.62 4.17 -14.75
C LEU A 222 -30.98 2.80 -14.97
N VAL A 223 -31.64 1.73 -14.50
CA VAL A 223 -31.18 0.35 -14.70
C VAL A 223 -31.21 -0.02 -16.18
N GLN A 224 -32.23 0.39 -16.93
CA GLN A 224 -32.35 0.10 -18.36
C GLN A 224 -31.18 0.71 -19.15
N LYS A 225 -30.75 1.93 -18.83
CA LYS A 225 -29.56 2.55 -19.45
C LYS A 225 -28.29 1.72 -19.23
N ILE A 226 -28.15 1.08 -18.06
CA ILE A 226 -27.02 0.21 -17.76
C ILE A 226 -27.12 -1.07 -18.59
N ILE A 227 -28.31 -1.67 -18.70
CA ILE A 227 -28.54 -2.85 -19.53
C ILE A 227 -28.25 -2.54 -21.01
N ASP A 228 -28.72 -1.40 -21.51
CA ASP A 228 -28.54 -0.96 -22.91
C ASP A 228 -27.06 -0.70 -23.25
N SER A 229 -26.24 -0.34 -22.27
CA SER A 229 -24.79 -0.24 -22.44
C SER A 229 -24.12 -1.60 -22.70
N GLY A 230 -24.82 -2.70 -22.41
CA GLY A 230 -24.34 -4.07 -22.52
C GLY A 230 -23.47 -4.50 -21.34
N ALA A 231 -23.39 -3.72 -20.25
CA ALA A 231 -22.70 -4.10 -19.04
C ALA A 231 -23.43 -5.26 -18.34
N ASN A 232 -22.67 -6.25 -17.86
CA ASN A 232 -23.19 -7.40 -17.11
C ASN A 232 -22.62 -7.50 -15.68
N VAL A 233 -21.65 -6.64 -15.34
CA VAL A 233 -21.12 -6.45 -13.99
C VAL A 233 -21.08 -4.95 -13.70
N LEU A 234 -21.55 -4.54 -12.53
CA LEU A 234 -21.60 -3.14 -12.12
C LEU A 234 -20.93 -2.96 -10.76
N PHE A 235 -20.01 -2.00 -10.68
CA PHE A 235 -19.50 -1.46 -9.42
C PHE A 235 -20.02 -0.04 -9.25
N CYS A 236 -20.76 0.21 -8.17
CA CYS A 236 -21.26 1.52 -7.77
C CYS A 236 -20.86 1.86 -6.33
#